data_AF-A0AAU2LBV6-F1
#
_entry.id   AF-A0AAU2LBV6-F1
#
_cell.length_a   1.000
_cell.length_b   1.000
_cell.length_c   1.000
_cell.angle_alpha   90.00
_cell.angle_beta   90.00
_cell.angle_gamma   90.00
#
_symmetry.space_group_name_H-M   'P 1'
#
loop_
_entity.id
_entity.type
_entity.pdbx_description
1 polymer ?
#
loop_
_entity_poly.entity_id
_entity_poly.type
_entity_poly.pdbx_seq_one_letter_code
_entity_poly.pdbx_strand_id
1 'polypeptide(L)'
;MPEPRWPVRRQQAGGVLQALVQADINEAVATATTPDIRLIVALAAVHAARPKMIRTMQLDDVDLGNRRITVDGHVRPLDDLTCRAVLDWLDYRRSRWPNTANPHLLITQKAAVELGPVGKLWTTRATRNLTATLERLRVDRQLEEALTHGADPLHLALVFGIDEKTAIRYADSARALLEQTAEHSPSPSGKELGPD
;
A
#
# COMPACT_ATOMS: atom_id res chain seq x y z
N MET A 1 -19.29 -23.82 -15.01
CA MET A 1 -18.84 -23.38 -13.67
C MET A 1 -17.38 -23.04 -13.78
N PRO A 2 -16.92 -21.81 -13.49
CA PRO A 2 -15.49 -21.53 -13.45
C PRO A 2 -14.92 -21.92 -12.09
N GLU A 3 -13.80 -22.65 -12.12
CA GLU A 3 -13.06 -23.12 -10.95
C GLU A 3 -12.57 -21.99 -10.04
N PRO A 4 -12.38 -22.25 -8.74
CA PRO A 4 -11.73 -21.30 -7.85
C PRO A 4 -10.24 -21.18 -8.22
N ARG A 5 -9.90 -20.12 -8.96
CA ARG A 5 -8.52 -19.71 -9.19
C ARG A 5 -7.94 -19.16 -7.90
N TRP A 6 -7.17 -19.98 -7.21
CA TRP A 6 -6.28 -19.49 -6.18
C TRP A 6 -4.85 -20.02 -6.42
N PRO A 7 -3.83 -19.13 -6.45
CA PRO A 7 -2.51 -19.47 -5.93
C PRO A 7 -2.18 -18.57 -4.71
N VAL A 8 -2.10 -19.16 -3.51
CA VAL A 8 -1.64 -18.49 -2.28
C VAL A 8 -0.17 -18.81 -2.32
N ARG A 9 0.67 -17.79 -2.14
CA ARG A 9 2.14 -17.85 -2.19
C ARG A 9 2.70 -17.89 -3.61
N ARG A 10 2.70 -16.72 -4.25
CA ARG A 10 3.74 -16.35 -5.23
C ARG A 10 4.39 -15.01 -4.93
N GLN A 11 4.41 -14.58 -3.66
CA GLN A 11 5.19 -13.39 -3.29
C GLN A 11 6.63 -13.71 -2.92
N GLN A 12 7.00 -15.00 -2.80
CA GLN A 12 8.39 -15.41 -2.62
C GLN A 12 8.72 -16.57 -3.55
N ALA A 13 9.63 -16.34 -4.48
CA ALA A 13 10.34 -17.38 -5.21
C ALA A 13 11.78 -17.38 -4.66
N GLY A 14 12.22 -18.49 -4.06
CA GLY A 14 13.58 -18.60 -3.49
C GLY A 14 13.89 -17.63 -2.34
N GLY A 15 12.89 -17.08 -1.64
CA GLY A 15 13.08 -16.09 -0.58
C GLY A 15 13.09 -14.61 -1.04
N VAL A 16 13.06 -14.37 -2.36
CA VAL A 16 13.00 -13.03 -2.96
C VAL A 16 11.56 -12.54 -3.03
N LEU A 17 11.29 -11.36 -2.45
CA LEU A 17 9.97 -10.71 -2.55
C LEU A 17 9.67 -10.30 -4.00
N GLN A 18 8.45 -10.57 -4.45
CA GLN A 18 8.00 -10.27 -5.81
C GLN A 18 7.03 -9.08 -5.83
N ALA A 19 7.20 -8.20 -6.83
CA ALA A 19 6.26 -7.12 -7.11
C ALA A 19 4.88 -7.68 -7.48
N LEU A 20 3.83 -6.95 -7.12
CA LEU A 20 2.48 -7.26 -7.59
C LEU A 20 2.38 -6.97 -9.08
N VAL A 21 1.63 -7.81 -9.77
CA VAL A 21 1.29 -7.56 -11.17
C VAL A 21 0.29 -6.40 -11.20
N GLN A 22 0.45 -5.48 -12.16
CA GLN A 22 -0.43 -4.30 -12.31
C GLN A 22 -1.92 -4.66 -12.37
N ALA A 23 -2.28 -5.82 -12.91
CA ALA A 23 -3.64 -6.33 -12.92
C ALA A 23 -4.22 -6.52 -11.51
N ASP A 24 -3.45 -7.08 -10.57
CA ASP A 24 -3.89 -7.28 -9.18
C ASP A 24 -4.11 -5.93 -8.47
N ILE A 25 -3.27 -4.93 -8.76
CA ILE A 25 -3.41 -3.56 -8.23
C ILE A 25 -4.69 -2.91 -8.77
N ASN A 26 -4.88 -2.96 -10.09
CA ASN A 26 -6.05 -2.39 -10.76
C ASN A 26 -7.34 -3.04 -10.25
N GLU A 27 -7.35 -4.35 -10.07
CA GLU A 27 -8.53 -5.09 -9.57
C GLU A 27 -8.82 -4.78 -8.10
N ALA A 28 -7.79 -4.63 -7.26
CA ALA A 28 -7.94 -4.20 -5.87
C ALA A 28 -8.56 -2.80 -5.79
N VAL A 29 -8.14 -1.86 -6.64
CA VAL A 29 -8.73 -0.52 -6.75
C VAL A 29 -10.16 -0.59 -7.28
N ALA A 30 -10.45 -1.44 -8.27
CA ALA A 30 -11.79 -1.58 -8.83
C ALA A 30 -12.79 -2.19 -7.83
N THR A 31 -12.34 -3.09 -6.96
CA THR A 31 -13.17 -3.74 -5.94
C THR A 31 -13.40 -2.83 -4.72
N ALA A 32 -12.56 -1.82 -4.53
CA ALA A 32 -12.73 -0.78 -3.51
C ALA A 32 -13.86 0.18 -3.91
N THR A 33 -15.11 -0.26 -3.75
CA THR A 33 -16.28 0.49 -4.22
C THR A 33 -16.76 1.53 -3.22
N THR A 34 -16.62 1.28 -1.91
CA THR A 34 -17.07 2.17 -0.84
C THR A 34 -15.95 3.11 -0.35
N PRO A 35 -16.28 4.33 0.14
CA PRO A 35 -15.27 5.33 0.51
C PRO A 35 -14.26 4.85 1.58
N ASP A 36 -14.72 4.07 2.56
CA ASP A 36 -13.85 3.46 3.57
C ASP A 36 -12.84 2.49 2.96
N ILE A 37 -13.26 1.63 2.03
CA ILE A 37 -12.37 0.66 1.40
C ILE A 37 -11.37 1.35 0.49
N ARG A 38 -11.78 2.38 -0.27
CA ARG A 38 -10.87 3.18 -1.10
C ARG A 38 -9.77 3.82 -0.26
N LEU A 39 -10.14 4.41 0.87
CA LEU A 39 -9.18 5.00 1.80
C LEU A 39 -8.24 3.94 2.40
N ILE A 40 -8.78 2.80 2.86
CA ILE A 40 -7.96 1.70 3.39
C ILE A 40 -6.95 1.19 2.36
N VAL A 41 -7.37 1.01 1.10
CA VAL A 41 -6.52 0.56 0.00
C VAL A 41 -5.45 1.61 -0.30
N ALA A 42 -5.80 2.90 -0.39
CA ALA A 42 -4.83 3.97 -0.62
C ALA A 42 -3.76 4.05 0.49
N LEU A 43 -4.17 3.96 1.75
CA LEU A 43 -3.25 3.96 2.89
C LEU A 43 -2.29 2.75 2.86
N ALA A 44 -2.77 1.58 2.47
CA ALA A 44 -1.94 0.38 2.36
C ALA A 44 -1.02 0.40 1.12
N ALA A 45 -1.55 0.82 -0.03
CA ALA A 45 -0.86 0.76 -1.31
C ALA A 45 0.11 1.93 -1.55
N VAL A 46 -0.15 3.12 -0.99
CA VAL A 46 0.72 4.29 -1.20
C VAL A 46 1.62 4.56 0.00
N HIS A 47 1.07 4.43 1.21
CA HIS A 47 1.82 4.74 2.43
C HIS A 47 2.36 3.49 3.13
N ALA A 48 2.12 2.29 2.59
CA ALA A 48 2.48 1.02 3.21
C ALA A 48 1.99 0.91 4.66
N ALA A 49 0.82 1.48 4.98
CA ALA A 49 0.28 1.51 6.33
C ALA A 49 -0.17 0.11 6.77
N ARG A 50 0.21 -0.28 7.99
CA ARG A 50 -0.21 -1.57 8.56
C ARG A 50 -1.68 -1.52 9.00
N PRO A 51 -2.39 -2.65 9.05
CA PRO A 51 -3.80 -2.67 9.48
C PRO A 51 -4.04 -2.07 10.87
N LYS A 52 -3.07 -2.13 11.79
CA LYS A 52 -3.19 -1.45 13.09
C LYS A 52 -3.19 0.07 12.91
N MET A 53 -2.23 0.59 12.16
CA MET A 53 -2.05 2.02 11.90
C MET A 53 -3.26 2.61 11.19
N ILE A 54 -3.77 1.93 10.16
CA ILE A 54 -4.99 2.34 9.44
C ILE A 54 -6.17 2.54 10.40
N ARG A 55 -6.34 1.65 11.39
CA ARG A 55 -7.46 1.74 12.35
C ARG A 55 -7.26 2.81 13.42
N THR A 56 -6.03 3.10 13.79
CA THR A 56 -5.69 4.02 14.89
C THR A 56 -5.35 5.42 14.40
N MET A 57 -5.27 5.64 13.08
CA MET A 57 -5.06 6.94 12.48
C MET A 57 -6.18 7.91 12.88
N GLN A 58 -5.79 9.11 13.28
CA GLN A 58 -6.66 10.19 13.71
C GLN A 58 -6.82 11.23 12.59
N LEU A 59 -7.83 12.10 12.74
CA LEU A 59 -8.06 13.21 11.81
C LEU A 59 -6.84 14.14 11.75
N ASP A 60 -6.20 14.40 12.89
CA ASP A 60 -5.03 15.28 12.99
C ASP A 60 -3.76 14.70 12.37
N ASP A 61 -3.73 13.38 12.08
CA ASP A 61 -2.62 12.77 11.32
C ASP A 61 -2.67 13.17 9.84
N VAL A 62 -3.79 13.73 9.35
CA VAL A 62 -3.96 14.16 7.96
C VAL A 62 -4.01 15.68 7.89
N ASP A 63 -2.93 16.27 7.37
CA ASP A 63 -2.85 17.70 7.07
C ASP A 63 -3.16 17.93 5.59
N LEU A 64 -4.44 18.11 5.28
CA LEU A 64 -4.90 18.40 3.92
C LEU A 64 -4.37 19.75 3.40
N GLY A 65 -4.15 20.72 4.29
CA GLY A 65 -3.68 22.06 3.92
C GLY A 65 -2.25 22.05 3.39
N ASN A 66 -1.37 21.28 4.03
CA ASN A 66 0.03 21.12 3.62
C ASN A 66 0.27 19.86 2.77
N ARG A 67 -0.78 19.14 2.38
CA ARG A 67 -0.70 17.86 1.66
C ARG A 67 0.26 16.89 2.34
N ARG A 68 0.07 16.66 3.63
CA ARG A 68 0.89 15.77 4.45
C ARG A 68 0.05 14.77 5.20
N ILE A 69 0.63 13.60 5.42
CA ILE A 69 0.06 12.56 6.26
C ILE A 69 1.12 11.98 7.17
N THR A 70 0.77 11.82 8.44
CA THR A 70 1.63 11.21 9.46
C THR A 70 1.29 9.73 9.56
N VAL A 71 2.27 8.89 9.26
CA VAL A 71 2.11 7.43 9.23
C VAL A 71 3.20 6.83 10.11
N ASP A 72 2.80 6.26 11.25
CA ASP A 72 3.72 5.76 12.30
C ASP A 72 4.64 6.84 12.90
N GLY A 73 4.18 8.09 12.95
CA GLY A 73 5.00 9.23 13.37
C GLY A 73 5.91 9.79 12.27
N HIS A 74 5.91 9.20 11.07
CA HIS A 74 6.66 9.70 9.92
C HIS A 74 5.76 10.55 9.03
N VAL A 75 6.14 11.82 8.84
CA VAL A 75 5.43 12.74 7.95
C VAL A 75 5.80 12.42 6.51
N ARG A 76 4.79 12.25 5.66
CA ARG A 76 4.95 11.96 4.23
C ARG A 76 4.09 12.86 3.37
N PRO A 77 4.49 13.11 2.10
CA PRO A 77 3.61 13.76 1.13
C PRO A 77 2.32 12.96 0.96
N LEU A 78 1.19 13.67 0.90
CA LEU A 78 -0.11 13.13 0.58
C LEU A 78 -0.35 13.27 -0.93
N ASP A 79 -0.29 12.14 -1.65
CA ASP A 79 -0.49 12.09 -3.10
C ASP A 79 -1.95 12.37 -3.50
N ASP A 80 -2.19 12.59 -4.80
CA ASP A 80 -3.51 12.96 -5.32
C ASP A 80 -4.57 11.84 -5.16
N LEU A 81 -4.16 10.56 -5.21
CA LEU A 81 -5.08 9.45 -5.02
C LEU A 81 -5.51 9.37 -3.56
N THR A 82 -4.55 9.40 -2.62
CA THR A 82 -4.88 9.33 -1.19
C THR A 82 -5.62 10.59 -0.74
N CYS A 83 -5.24 11.78 -1.22
CA CYS A 83 -5.95 13.03 -0.91
C CYS A 83 -7.44 12.95 -1.28
N ARG A 84 -7.76 12.50 -2.51
CA ARG A 84 -9.16 12.30 -2.94
C ARG A 84 -9.89 11.27 -2.09
N ALA A 85 -9.25 10.13 -1.81
CA ALA A 85 -9.86 9.09 -0.99
C ALA A 85 -10.16 9.57 0.45
N VAL A 86 -9.29 10.42 1.02
CA VAL A 86 -9.52 11.06 2.31
C VAL A 86 -10.71 12.03 2.22
N LEU A 87 -10.76 12.89 1.22
CA LEU A 87 -11.86 13.85 1.06
C LEU A 87 -13.22 13.15 0.91
N ASP A 88 -13.31 12.17 0.02
CA ASP A 88 -14.53 11.36 -0.20
C ASP A 88 -14.99 10.68 1.11
N TRP A 89 -14.04 10.15 1.87
CA TRP A 89 -14.32 9.53 3.17
C TRP A 89 -14.80 10.55 4.21
N LEU A 90 -14.15 11.72 4.30
CA LEU A 90 -14.52 12.75 5.27
C LEU A 90 -15.92 13.30 4.99
N ASP A 91 -16.29 13.48 3.73
CA ASP A 91 -17.63 13.91 3.34
C ASP A 91 -18.70 12.85 3.67
N TYR A 92 -18.41 11.57 3.38
CA TYR A 92 -19.28 10.46 3.79
C TYR A 92 -19.43 10.39 5.31
N ARG A 93 -18.31 10.48 6.05
CA ARG A 93 -18.27 10.45 7.52
C ARG A 93 -19.09 11.58 8.13
N ARG A 94 -18.91 12.82 7.65
CA ARG A 94 -19.66 14.01 8.11
C ARG A 94 -21.16 13.86 7.86
N SER A 95 -21.54 13.34 6.69
CA SER A 95 -22.95 13.13 6.32
C SER A 95 -23.61 12.04 7.18
N ARG A 96 -22.87 10.96 7.48
CA ARG A 96 -23.42 9.80 8.19
C ARG A 96 -23.45 9.96 9.71
N TRP A 97 -22.48 10.69 10.27
CA TRP A 97 -22.31 10.92 11.70
C TRP A 97 -21.91 12.38 12.00
N PRO A 98 -22.82 13.36 11.79
CA PRO A 98 -22.50 14.78 11.92
C PRO A 98 -22.08 15.19 13.34
N ASN A 99 -22.52 14.46 14.37
CA ASN A 99 -22.29 14.80 15.78
C ASN A 99 -21.28 13.86 16.46
N THR A 100 -20.47 13.11 15.71
CA THR A 100 -19.47 12.22 16.31
C THR A 100 -18.30 13.02 16.89
N ALA A 101 -17.95 12.74 18.14
CA ALA A 101 -16.76 13.26 18.80
C ALA A 101 -15.54 12.33 18.64
N ASN A 102 -15.66 11.23 17.90
CA ASN A 102 -14.56 10.27 17.75
C ASN A 102 -13.41 10.91 16.94
N PRO A 103 -12.17 10.95 17.44
CA PRO A 103 -11.04 11.59 16.74
C PRO A 103 -10.45 10.71 15.63
N HIS A 104 -10.81 9.43 15.56
CA HIS A 104 -10.26 8.52 14.57
C HIS A 104 -10.75 8.87 13.16
N LEU A 105 -9.84 8.76 12.19
CA LEU A 105 -10.10 9.00 10.78
C LEU A 105 -11.19 8.03 10.31
N LEU A 106 -10.95 6.72 10.43
CA LEU A 106 -11.91 5.68 10.12
C LEU A 106 -12.79 5.37 11.33
N ILE A 107 -14.11 5.38 11.12
CA ILE A 107 -15.12 5.04 12.13
C ILE A 107 -16.21 4.16 11.50
N THR A 108 -16.91 3.42 12.36
CA THR A 108 -18.11 2.65 12.01
C THR A 108 -19.30 3.21 12.78
N GLN A 109 -20.51 2.75 12.49
CA GLN A 109 -21.69 3.15 13.28
C GLN A 109 -21.52 2.89 14.77
N LYS A 110 -20.88 1.77 15.14
CA LYS A 110 -20.57 1.47 16.54
C LYS A 110 -19.50 2.41 17.09
N ALA A 111 -18.40 2.59 16.37
CA ALA A 111 -17.31 3.45 16.85
C ALA A 111 -17.70 4.94 16.88
N ALA A 112 -18.68 5.37 16.09
CA ALA A 112 -19.11 6.77 16.01
C ALA A 112 -19.67 7.33 17.32
N VAL A 113 -20.18 6.47 18.21
CA VAL A 113 -20.67 6.84 19.56
C VAL A 113 -19.64 6.57 20.65
N GLU A 114 -18.46 6.07 20.27
CA GLU A 114 -17.33 5.80 21.15
C GLU A 114 -16.19 6.80 20.83
N LEU A 115 -15.11 6.75 21.61
CA LEU A 115 -13.88 7.51 21.34
C LEU A 115 -12.73 6.64 20.82
N GLY A 116 -12.95 5.32 20.75
CA GLY A 116 -11.96 4.35 20.36
C GLY A 116 -11.87 4.12 18.84
N PRO A 117 -10.78 3.48 18.38
CA PRO A 117 -10.63 3.10 16.99
C PRO A 117 -11.64 2.02 16.59
N VAL A 118 -11.82 1.85 15.28
CA VAL A 118 -12.56 0.70 14.75
C VAL A 118 -11.92 -0.63 15.16
N GLY A 119 -12.76 -1.63 15.43
CA GLY A 119 -12.30 -2.94 15.89
C GLY A 119 -11.48 -3.71 14.84
N LYS A 120 -10.57 -4.59 15.30
CA LYS A 120 -9.70 -5.39 14.42
C LYS A 120 -10.46 -6.20 13.36
N LEU A 121 -11.58 -6.81 13.77
CA LEU A 121 -12.40 -7.65 12.90
C LEU A 121 -13.07 -6.87 11.77
N TRP A 122 -13.33 -5.57 11.98
CA TRP A 122 -13.93 -4.73 10.95
C TRP A 122 -13.00 -4.63 9.74
N THR A 123 -11.73 -4.27 9.92
CA THR A 123 -10.77 -4.19 8.80
C THR A 123 -10.64 -5.51 8.07
N THR A 124 -10.55 -6.63 8.80
CA THR A 124 -10.47 -7.97 8.18
C THR A 124 -11.71 -8.30 7.35
N ARG A 125 -12.90 -7.88 7.77
CA ARG A 125 -14.14 -8.09 7.00
C ARG A 125 -14.24 -7.15 5.81
N ALA A 126 -13.92 -5.87 6.04
CA ALA A 126 -13.91 -4.79 5.06
C ALA A 126 -13.02 -5.15 3.86
N THR A 127 -11.85 -5.73 4.11
CA THR A 127 -10.88 -6.05 3.06
C THR A 127 -10.90 -7.51 2.60
N ARG A 128 -11.89 -8.30 3.00
CA ARG A 128 -11.93 -9.75 2.70
C ARG A 128 -12.01 -10.04 1.20
N ASN A 129 -12.70 -9.18 0.46
CA ASN A 129 -12.97 -9.40 -0.96
C ASN A 129 -11.93 -8.74 -1.86
N LEU A 130 -10.88 -8.13 -1.31
CA LEU A 130 -9.82 -7.53 -2.13
C LEU A 130 -8.97 -8.64 -2.75
N THR A 131 -8.78 -8.59 -4.07
CA THR A 131 -7.93 -9.52 -4.83
C THR A 131 -6.48 -9.50 -4.35
N ALA A 132 -5.97 -8.32 -3.96
CA ALA A 132 -4.73 -8.16 -3.22
C ALA A 132 -5.02 -7.84 -1.75
N THR A 133 -4.44 -8.61 -0.82
CA THR A 133 -4.56 -8.30 0.61
C THR A 133 -3.81 -7.02 0.94
N LEU A 134 -4.18 -6.33 2.03
CA LEU A 134 -3.46 -5.13 2.49
C LEU A 134 -1.97 -5.41 2.72
N GLU A 135 -1.64 -6.61 3.19
CA GLU A 135 -0.26 -7.02 3.37
C GLU A 135 0.47 -7.14 2.03
N ARG A 136 -0.20 -7.65 0.99
CA ARG A 136 0.38 -7.75 -0.34
C ARG A 136 0.66 -6.37 -0.94
N LEU A 137 -0.29 -5.44 -0.83
CA LEU A 137 -0.14 -4.04 -1.28
C LEU A 137 0.99 -3.33 -0.53
N ARG A 138 1.10 -3.60 0.77
CA ARG A 138 2.15 -3.03 1.63
C ARG A 138 3.54 -3.53 1.23
N VAL A 139 3.67 -4.83 0.96
CA VAL A 139 4.91 -5.45 0.48
C VAL A 139 5.30 -4.87 -0.87
N ASP A 140 4.33 -4.76 -1.77
CA ASP A 140 4.53 -4.21 -3.11
C ASP A 140 5.06 -2.77 -3.07
N ARG A 141 4.40 -1.89 -2.30
CA ARG A 141 4.84 -0.50 -2.15
C ARG A 141 6.25 -0.36 -1.58
N GLN A 142 6.61 -1.19 -0.59
CA GLN A 142 7.97 -1.19 -0.03
C GLN A 142 9.02 -1.66 -1.03
N LEU A 143 8.65 -2.62 -1.88
CA LEU A 143 9.53 -3.13 -2.92
C LEU A 143 9.68 -2.14 -4.08
N GLU A 144 8.59 -1.48 -4.49
CA GLU A 144 8.60 -0.43 -5.52
C GLU A 144 9.43 0.79 -5.12
N GLU A 145 9.35 1.22 -3.84
CA GLU A 145 10.28 2.24 -3.32
C GLU A 145 11.74 1.79 -3.43
N ALA A 146 12.03 0.55 -3.04
CA ALA A 146 13.37 0.01 -3.09
C ALA A 146 13.90 -0.04 -4.53
N LEU A 147 13.08 -0.47 -5.49
CA LEU A 147 13.44 -0.54 -6.90
C LEU A 147 13.71 0.85 -7.49
N THR A 148 12.94 1.86 -7.08
CA THR A 148 13.06 3.23 -7.60
C THR A 148 14.23 4.01 -6.98
N HIS A 149 14.59 3.71 -5.72
CA HIS A 149 15.60 4.44 -4.95
C HIS A 149 16.90 3.65 -4.72
N GLY A 150 17.24 2.72 -5.62
CA GLY A 150 18.56 2.07 -5.63
C GLY A 150 18.75 0.98 -4.57
N ALA A 151 17.66 0.42 -4.05
CA ALA A 151 17.66 -0.65 -3.07
C ALA A 151 18.47 -0.31 -1.79
N ASP A 152 18.28 0.90 -1.27
CA ASP A 152 18.90 1.36 -0.03
C ASP A 152 18.04 0.99 1.22
N PRO A 153 18.53 0.12 2.12
CA PRO A 153 17.83 -0.20 3.36
C PRO A 153 17.62 1.02 4.28
N LEU A 154 18.55 1.97 4.30
CA LEU A 154 18.45 3.14 5.19
C LEU A 154 17.31 4.04 4.74
N HIS A 155 17.21 4.29 3.44
CA HIS A 155 16.06 4.98 2.83
C HIS A 155 14.73 4.30 3.20
N LEU A 156 14.63 2.97 3.05
CA LEU A 156 13.40 2.25 3.39
C LEU A 156 13.03 2.34 4.88
N ALA A 157 14.02 2.25 5.77
CA ALA A 157 13.80 2.37 7.20
C ALA A 157 13.28 3.78 7.56
N LEU A 158 13.89 4.82 6.99
CA LEU A 158 13.51 6.22 7.21
C LEU A 158 12.14 6.57 6.64
N VAL A 159 11.87 6.14 5.40
CA VAL A 159 10.59 6.39 4.73
C VAL A 159 9.49 5.61 5.44
N PHE A 160 9.65 4.30 5.64
CA PHE A 160 8.55 3.44 6.09
C PHE A 160 8.44 3.25 7.60
N GLY A 161 9.41 3.69 8.40
CA GLY A 161 9.44 3.42 9.84
C GLY A 161 9.59 1.92 10.15
N ILE A 162 10.24 1.16 9.25
CA ILE A 162 10.43 -0.28 9.42
C ILE A 162 11.77 -0.57 10.09
N ASP A 163 11.86 -1.71 10.78
CA ASP A 163 13.09 -2.15 11.40
C ASP A 163 14.16 -2.49 10.34
N GLU A 164 15.42 -2.34 10.74
CA GLU A 164 16.60 -2.55 9.89
C GLU A 164 16.58 -3.92 9.19
N LYS A 165 16.25 -5.00 9.91
CA LYS A 165 16.21 -6.35 9.36
C LYS A 165 15.15 -6.47 8.25
N THR A 166 13.98 -5.87 8.47
CA THR A 166 12.94 -5.80 7.45
C THR A 166 13.40 -4.98 6.25
N ALA A 167 14.01 -3.82 6.47
CA ALA A 167 14.51 -2.95 5.40
C ALA A 167 15.57 -3.63 4.51
N ILE A 168 16.56 -4.29 5.14
CA ILE A 168 17.59 -5.08 4.44
C ILE A 168 16.94 -6.14 3.55
N ARG A 169 15.95 -6.88 4.07
CA ARG A 169 15.25 -7.91 3.29
C ARG A 169 14.56 -7.38 2.03
N TYR A 170 13.98 -6.19 2.09
CA TYR A 170 13.36 -5.56 0.90
C TYR A 170 14.40 -5.07 -0.09
N ALA A 171 15.47 -4.44 0.39
CA ALA A 171 16.60 -4.02 -0.45
C ALA A 171 17.25 -5.21 -1.17
N ASP A 172 17.52 -6.31 -0.47
CA ASP A 172 18.10 -7.52 -1.08
C ASP A 172 17.16 -8.11 -2.16
N SER A 173 15.85 -8.10 -1.89
CA SER A 173 14.87 -8.55 -2.89
C SER A 173 14.86 -7.65 -4.11
N ALA A 174 14.95 -6.33 -3.94
CA ALA A 174 15.02 -5.37 -5.04
C ALA A 174 16.30 -5.55 -5.87
N ARG A 175 17.46 -5.76 -5.24
CA ARG A 175 18.73 -6.05 -5.95
C ARG A 175 18.62 -7.29 -6.81
N ALA A 176 18.09 -8.39 -6.25
CA ALA A 176 17.90 -9.63 -6.99
C ALA A 176 16.97 -9.47 -8.20
N LEU A 177 15.92 -8.63 -8.10
CA LEU A 177 15.02 -8.34 -9.21
C LEU A 177 15.67 -7.47 -10.30
N LEU A 178 16.51 -6.51 -9.92
CA LEU A 178 17.26 -5.69 -10.87
C LEU A 178 18.28 -6.54 -11.65
N GLU A 179 18.97 -7.45 -10.97
CA GLU A 179 19.90 -8.42 -11.61
C GLU A 179 19.17 -9.32 -12.60
N GLN A 180 18.03 -9.90 -12.22
CA GLN A 180 17.21 -10.72 -13.12
C GLN A 180 16.75 -9.95 -14.36
N THR A 181 16.40 -8.67 -14.21
CA THR A 181 15.98 -7.82 -15.33
C THR A 181 17.14 -7.52 -16.30
N ALA A 182 18.35 -7.33 -15.76
CA ALA A 182 19.55 -7.13 -16.56
C ALA A 182 19.91 -8.40 -17.37
N GLU A 183 19.81 -9.58 -16.76
CA GLU A 183 20.08 -10.87 -17.42
C GLU A 183 19.08 -11.20 -18.55
N HIS A 184 17.84 -10.72 -18.46
CA HIS A 184 16.79 -10.96 -19.46
C HIS A 184 16.73 -9.92 -20.60
N SER A 185 17.59 -8.89 -20.58
CA SER A 185 17.68 -7.93 -21.68
C SER A 185 18.45 -8.55 -22.87
N PRO A 186 17.83 -8.77 -24.05
CA PRO A 186 18.54 -9.35 -25.18
C PRO A 186 19.63 -8.39 -25.67
N SER A 187 20.88 -8.86 -25.69
CA SER A 187 21.99 -8.13 -26.34
C SER A 187 21.60 -7.77 -27.78
N PRO A 188 21.80 -6.51 -28.23
CA PRO A 188 21.71 -6.20 -29.64
C PRO A 188 22.89 -6.91 -30.32
N SER A 189 22.62 -8.05 -30.93
CA SER A 189 23.59 -8.79 -31.72
C SER A 189 23.97 -7.90 -32.90
N GLY A 190 25.12 -7.24 -32.79
CA GLY A 190 25.77 -6.55 -33.89
C GLY A 190 26.03 -7.54 -35.01
N LYS A 191 25.30 -7.42 -36.10
CA LYS A 191 25.78 -7.89 -37.39
C LYS A 191 26.46 -6.72 -38.08
N GLU A 192 27.79 -6.76 -38.04
CA GLU A 192 28.64 -6.09 -39.01
C GLU A 192 28.16 -6.47 -40.42
N LEU A 193 27.80 -5.46 -41.21
CA LEU A 193 27.69 -5.60 -42.66
C LEU A 193 28.84 -4.78 -43.24
N GLY A 194 30.00 -5.44 -43.39
CA GLY A 194 31.08 -4.98 -44.27
C GLY A 194 30.72 -5.28 -45.73
N PRO A 195 31.27 -4.52 -46.70
CA PRO A 195 30.67 -4.29 -48.00
C PRO A 195 31.08 -5.32 -49.06
N ASP A 196 30.24 -5.46 -50.09
CA ASP A 196 30.59 -5.95 -51.44
C ASP A 196 30.16 -4.90 -52.47
#